data_AF-A0A363T101-F1
#
_entry.id   AF-A0A363T101-F1
#
_cell.length_a   1.000
_cell.length_b   1.000
_cell.length_c   1.000
_cell.angle_alpha   90.00
_cell.angle_beta   90.00
_cell.angle_gamma   90.00
#
_symmetry.space_group_name_H-M   'P 1'
#
loop_
_entity.id
_entity.type
_entity.pdbx_description
1 polymer ?
#
loop_
_entity_poly.entity_id
_entity_poly.type
_entity_poly.pdbx_seq_one_letter_code
_entity_poly.pdbx_strand_id
1 'polypeptide(L)' 'MSHLACVNKPPRFEAPSLIDPPPGCPFANRCPQASDPCRSSIPDLIYLDAGHWVQCFLFHK' A
#
# COMPACT_ATOMS: atom_id res chain seq x y z
N MET A 1 -23.76 29.06 -15.93
CA MET A 1 -23.64 27.67 -16.43
C MET A 1 -22.16 27.41 -16.72
N SER A 2 -21.57 26.31 -16.20
CA SER A 2 -20.17 25.81 -16.39
C SER A 2 -19.09 26.00 -15.31
N HIS A 3 -19.31 26.67 -14.17
CA HIS A 3 -18.24 26.80 -13.15
C HIS A 3 -18.34 25.83 -11.95
N LEU A 4 -19.42 25.06 -11.81
CA LEU A 4 -19.66 24.24 -10.61
C LEU A 4 -19.09 22.80 -10.68
N ALA A 5 -18.55 22.36 -11.82
CA ALA A 5 -18.09 20.97 -11.98
C ALA A 5 -16.66 20.69 -11.46
N CYS A 6 -15.86 21.73 -11.15
CA CYS A 6 -14.47 21.55 -10.70
C CYS A 6 -14.32 21.38 -9.18
N VAL A 7 -15.17 22.01 -8.37
CA VAL A 7 -14.96 22.09 -6.91
C VAL A 7 -15.24 20.75 -6.20
N ASN A 8 -16.04 19.88 -6.81
CA ASN A 8 -16.49 18.63 -6.18
C ASN A 8 -15.96 17.37 -6.89
N LYS A 9 -14.85 17.46 -7.62
CA LYS A 9 -14.24 16.28 -8.25
C LYS A 9 -13.26 15.64 -7.26
N PRO A 10 -13.58 14.50 -6.62
CA PRO A 10 -12.60 13.81 -5.79
C PRO A 10 -11.38 13.43 -6.66
N PRO A 11 -10.15 13.50 -6.11
CA PRO A 11 -9.00 12.98 -6.83
C PRO A 11 -9.27 11.51 -7.17
N ARG A 12 -8.92 11.08 -8.39
CA ARG A 12 -9.15 9.71 -8.88
C ARG A 12 -8.52 8.61 -8.02
N PHE A 13 -7.69 9.01 -7.06
CA PHE A 13 -7.08 8.15 -6.07
C PHE A 13 -7.17 8.85 -4.71
N GLU A 14 -8.03 8.35 -3.85
CA GLU A 14 -8.06 8.73 -2.43
C GLU A 14 -6.99 7.89 -1.70
N ALA A 15 -6.23 8.52 -0.80
CA ALA A 15 -5.35 7.78 0.09
C ALA A 15 -6.22 7.08 1.15
N PRO A 16 -5.98 5.79 1.47
CA PRO A 16 -6.70 5.15 2.56
C PRO A 16 -6.43 5.90 3.86
N SER A 17 -7.44 5.96 4.73
CA SER A 17 -7.29 6.50 6.08
C SER A 17 -6.12 5.81 6.79
N LEU A 18 -5.25 6.59 7.42
CA LEU A 18 -4.13 6.07 8.23
C LEU A 18 -4.55 5.69 9.65
N ILE A 19 -5.80 5.98 10.03
CA ILE A 19 -6.32 5.75 11.38
C ILE A 19 -6.59 4.26 11.60
N ASP A 20 -7.13 3.58 10.59
CA ASP A 20 -7.49 2.16 10.64
C ASP A 20 -6.92 1.41 9.42
N PRO A 21 -5.59 1.18 9.37
CA PRO A 21 -5.01 0.42 8.29
C PRO A 21 -5.54 -1.03 8.33
N PRO A 22 -5.88 -1.62 7.16
CA PRO A 22 -6.26 -3.02 7.11
C PRO A 22 -5.10 -3.91 7.60
N PRO A 23 -5.39 -5.11 8.14
CA PRO A 23 -4.33 -6.04 8.54
C PRO A 23 -3.46 -6.42 7.34
N GLY A 24 -2.18 -6.71 7.60
CA GLY A 24 -1.19 -7.07 6.59
C GLY A 24 -0.47 -5.87 5.97
N CYS A 25 0.02 -6.04 4.74
CA CYS A 25 0.81 -5.05 4.02
C CYS A 25 -0.09 -3.89 3.52
N PRO A 26 0.20 -2.62 3.88
CA PRO A 26 -0.62 -1.47 3.46
C PRO A 26 -0.61 -1.26 1.94
N PHE A 27 0.39 -1.82 1.25
CA PHE A 27 0.51 -1.75 -0.19
C PHE A 27 -0.24 -2.86 -0.94
N ALA A 28 -0.79 -3.87 -0.25
CA ALA A 28 -1.41 -5.04 -0.89
C ALA A 28 -2.55 -4.69 -1.87
N ASN A 29 -3.27 -3.59 -1.65
CA ASN A 29 -4.33 -3.13 -2.55
C ASN A 29 -3.81 -2.40 -3.80
N ARG A 30 -2.54 -2.01 -3.84
CA ARG A 30 -1.91 -1.26 -4.95
C ARG A 30 -0.72 -2.00 -5.57
N CYS A 31 -0.21 -3.04 -4.92
CA CYS A 31 0.97 -3.79 -5.34
C CYS A 31 0.59 -4.82 -6.41
N PRO A 32 1.21 -4.81 -7.61
CA PRO A 32 0.92 -5.78 -8.67
C PRO A 32 1.49 -7.18 -8.38
N GLN A 33 2.30 -7.34 -7.34
CA GLN A 33 2.89 -8.62 -6.91
C GLN A 33 2.30 -9.10 -5.58
N ALA A 34 1.20 -8.51 -5.12
CA ALA A 34 0.54 -8.92 -3.89
C ALA A 34 -0.01 -10.34 -4.01
N SER A 35 0.32 -11.17 -3.02
CA SER A 35 -0.25 -12.51 -2.83
C SER A 35 -1.13 -12.53 -1.56
N ASP A 36 -1.84 -13.63 -1.33
CA ASP A 36 -2.69 -13.82 -0.15
C ASP A 36 -2.02 -13.52 1.20
N PRO A 37 -0.76 -13.92 1.48
CA PRO A 37 -0.10 -13.57 2.74
C PRO A 37 0.05 -12.06 2.94
N CYS A 38 0.21 -11.28 1.85
CA CYS A 38 0.31 -9.82 1.93
C CYS A 38 -0.93 -9.15 2.52
N ARG A 39 -2.11 -9.80 2.46
CA ARG A 39 -3.38 -9.24 2.97
C ARG A 39 -3.69 -9.63 4.41
N SER A 40 -2.89 -10.53 4.98
CA SER A 40 -3.14 -11.12 6.30
C SER A 40 -2.02 -10.85 7.29
N SER A 41 -0.78 -10.69 6.82
CA SER A 41 0.39 -10.52 7.68
C SER A 41 1.45 -9.61 7.03
N ILE A 42 2.41 -9.18 7.85
CA ILE A 42 3.59 -8.43 7.44
C ILE A 42 4.79 -9.36 7.67
N PRO A 43 5.69 -9.52 6.68
CA PRO A 43 6.86 -10.37 6.85
C PRO A 43 7.91 -9.69 7.74
N ASP A 44 8.90 -10.44 8.22
CA ASP A 44 9.97 -9.85 9.05
C ASP A 44 10.76 -8.76 8.30
N LEU A 45 11.50 -7.94 9.04
CA LEU A 45 12.39 -6.95 8.43
C LEU A 45 13.70 -7.63 8.02
N ILE A 46 13.97 -7.69 6.71
CA ILE A 46 15.23 -8.24 6.18
C ILE A 46 16.10 -7.15 5.59
N TYR A 47 17.41 -7.38 5.62
CA TYR A 47 18.42 -6.52 5.00
C TYR A 47 18.74 -7.03 3.60
N LEU A 48 18.70 -6.16 2.58
CA LEU A 48 19.07 -6.51 1.21
C LEU A 48 20.55 -6.18 0.93
N ASP A 49 20.89 -4.89 0.96
CA ASP A 49 22.25 -4.37 0.76
C ASP A 49 22.33 -2.88 1.13
N ALA A 50 23.54 -2.30 1.18
CA ALA A 50 23.77 -0.84 1.20
C ALA A 50 22.90 0.02 2.16
N GLY A 51 22.49 -0.52 3.31
CA GLY A 51 21.58 0.17 4.24
C GLY A 51 20.08 0.03 3.92
N HIS A 52 19.72 -0.75 2.91
CA HIS A 52 18.34 -1.03 2.49
C HIS A 52 17.74 -2.20 3.26
N TRP A 53 16.57 -1.93 3.84
CA TRP A 53 15.77 -2.91 4.56
C TRP A 53 14.39 -3.01 3.93
N VAL A 54 13.83 -4.21 3.91
CA VAL A 54 12.50 -4.46 3.34
C VAL A 54 11.68 -5.40 4.22
N GLN A 55 10.36 -5.25 4.15
CA GLN A 55 9.37 -6.19 4.69
C GLN A 55 8.49 -6.63 3.53
N CYS A 56 9.03 -7.44 2.62
CA CYS A 56 8.31 -7.88 1.42
C CYS A 56 8.43 -9.39 1.25
N PHE A 57 7.29 -10.07 1.15
CA PHE A 57 7.23 -11.53 1.01
C PHE A 57 7.98 -12.06 -0.22
N LEU A 58 8.20 -11.24 -1.26
CA LEU A 58 8.99 -11.64 -2.44
C LEU A 58 10.47 -11.89 -2.12
N PHE A 59 10.99 -11.28 -1.06
CA PHE A 59 12.39 -11.42 -0.64
C PHE A 59 12.56 -12.31 0.60
N HIS A 60 11.46 -12.70 1.25
CA HIS A 60 11.46 -13.71 2.31
C HIS A 60 11.51 -15.09 1.68
N LYS A 61 12.71 -15.69 1.66
CA LYS A 61 12.91 -17.08 1.27
C LYS A 61 12.83 -18.00 2.48
#